data_AF-A0A0D7BEL9-F1
#
_entry.id   AF-A0A0D7BEL9-F1
#
_cell.length_a   1.000
_cell.length_b   1.000
_cell.length_c   1.000
_cell.angle_alpha   90.00
_cell.angle_beta   90.00
_cell.angle_gamma   90.00
#
_symmetry.space_group_name_H-M   'P 1'
#
loop_
_entity.id
_entity.type
_entity.pdbx_description
1 polymer ?
#
loop_
_entity_poly.entity_id
_entity_poly.type
_entity_poly.pdbx_seq_one_letter_code
_entity_poly.pdbx_strand_id
1 'polypeptide(L)'
;MSEDSDVEEITPSTNRLITSLRDENTRLNLDNAFFSQKNQQLRQQLLAHIRNQHKVHKVDRLIDLLKCPSCRLPNYDAFQINKCAHIICIQCLALNLEQQESKHWRMCGGDIAGNPVEYYCPKCDEPILRAPIPQKALAGVVDVVFGRQTGEERRRRWLVALDTFDFIQM
;
A
#
# COMPACT_ATOMS: atom_id res chain seq x y z
N MET A 1 -15.78 78.98 36.77
CA MET A 1 -14.79 77.91 36.57
C MET A 1 -15.10 77.35 35.20
N SER A 2 -14.40 77.86 34.20
CA SER A 2 -14.63 77.56 32.79
C SER A 2 -13.90 76.26 32.51
N GLU A 3 -14.64 75.22 32.11
CA GLU A 3 -14.06 74.00 31.57
C GLU A 3 -13.51 74.35 30.19
N ASP A 4 -12.22 74.64 30.13
CA ASP A 4 -11.46 74.71 28.88
C ASP A 4 -11.41 73.30 28.30
N SER A 5 -12.40 73.00 27.47
CA SER A 5 -12.42 71.87 26.56
C SER A 5 -11.34 72.12 25.51
N ASP A 6 -10.15 71.54 25.73
CA ASP A 6 -9.09 71.44 24.71
C ASP A 6 -9.60 70.60 23.53
N VAL A 7 -10.35 71.24 22.64
CA VAL A 7 -10.67 70.70 21.32
C VAL A 7 -9.41 70.88 20.48
N GLU A 8 -8.57 69.85 20.41
CA GLU A 8 -7.42 69.81 19.49
C GLU A 8 -7.89 70.21 18.08
N GLU A 9 -7.40 71.35 17.61
CA GLU A 9 -7.80 71.91 16.33
C GLU A 9 -7.24 71.03 15.21
N ILE A 10 -8.11 70.28 14.53
CA ILE A 10 -7.71 69.36 13.46
C ILE A 10 -7.22 70.19 12.28
N THR A 11 -5.90 70.32 12.16
CA THR A 11 -5.29 71.02 11.03
C THR A 11 -5.52 70.27 9.72
N PRO A 12 -5.51 70.96 8.56
CA PRO A 12 -5.62 70.33 7.24
C PRO A 12 -4.58 69.22 6.99
N SER A 13 -3.39 69.31 7.58
CA SER A 13 -2.37 68.26 7.52
C SER A 13 -2.74 67.02 8.34
N THR A 14 -3.32 67.21 9.54
CA THR A 14 -3.79 66.09 10.39
C THR A 14 -4.94 65.34 9.70
N ASN A 15 -5.87 66.07 9.07
CA ASN A 15 -6.95 65.46 8.29
C ASN A 15 -6.43 64.64 7.11
N ARG A 16 -5.44 65.14 6.36
CA ARG A 16 -4.82 64.38 5.25
C ARG A 16 -4.15 63.10 5.73
N LEU A 17 -3.48 63.13 6.88
CA LEU A 17 -2.86 61.95 7.48
C LEU A 17 -3.91 60.91 7.90
N ILE A 18 -5.00 61.36 8.52
CA ILE A 18 -6.13 60.48 8.91
C ILE A 18 -6.75 59.82 7.67
N THR A 19 -6.94 60.55 6.57
CA THR A 19 -7.46 59.99 5.31
C THR A 19 -6.49 58.95 4.74
N SER A 20 -5.19 59.26 4.68
CA SER A 20 -4.16 58.33 4.18
C SER A 20 -4.12 57.03 5.00
N LEU A 21 -4.19 57.12 6.33
CA LEU A 21 -4.20 55.95 7.21
C LEU A 21 -5.48 55.11 7.03
N ARG A 22 -6.63 55.75 6.79
CA ARG A 22 -7.88 55.03 6.50
C ARG A 22 -7.80 54.30 5.16
N ASP A 23 -7.25 54.93 4.14
CA ASP A 23 -7.10 54.32 2.82
C ASP A 23 -6.14 53.12 2.88
N GLU A 24 -5.03 53.25 3.61
CA GLU A 24 -4.06 52.18 3.80
C GLU A 24 -4.62 51.02 4.63
N ASN A 25 -5.37 51.30 5.69
CA ASN A 25 -6.05 50.27 6.50
C ASN A 25 -7.10 49.52 5.67
N THR A 26 -7.86 50.25 4.83
CA THR A 26 -8.82 49.64 3.91
C THR A 26 -8.11 48.70 2.92
N ARG A 27 -6.97 49.12 2.39
CA ARG A 27 -6.17 48.32 1.47
C ARG A 27 -5.60 47.06 2.14
N LEU A 28 -5.06 47.18 3.35
CA LEU A 28 -4.56 46.04 4.12
C LEU A 28 -5.66 45.04 4.48
N ASN A 29 -6.87 45.52 4.76
CA ASN A 29 -8.02 44.64 5.01
C ASN A 29 -8.44 43.86 3.76
N LEU A 30 -8.42 44.49 2.59
CA LEU A 30 -8.68 43.83 1.31
C LEU A 30 -7.62 42.76 1.01
N ASP A 31 -6.34 43.08 1.23
CA ASP A 31 -5.23 42.14 1.02
C ASP A 31 -5.33 40.95 1.99
N ASN A 32 -5.63 41.18 3.27
CA ASN A 32 -5.84 40.12 4.25
C ASN A 32 -7.03 39.20 3.88
N ALA A 33 -8.13 39.78 3.41
CA ALA A 33 -9.28 39.00 2.95
C ALA A 33 -8.90 38.11 1.76
N PHE A 34 -8.14 38.65 0.79
CA PHE A 34 -7.64 37.92 -0.37
C PHE A 34 -6.71 36.76 0.05
N PHE A 35 -5.73 37.02 0.92
CA PHE A 35 -4.81 35.97 1.40
C PHE A 35 -5.51 34.91 2.25
N SER A 36 -6.50 35.29 3.04
CA SER A 36 -7.33 34.35 3.81
C SER A 36 -8.08 33.39 2.88
N GLN A 37 -8.71 33.92 1.82
CA GLN A 37 -9.41 33.12 0.83
C GLN A 37 -8.45 32.17 0.08
N LYS A 38 -7.28 32.66 -0.33
CA LYS A 38 -6.26 31.84 -1.00
C LYS A 38 -5.72 30.73 -0.10
N ASN A 39 -5.48 31.01 1.18
CA ASN A 39 -5.07 30.01 2.16
C ASN A 39 -6.16 28.95 2.38
N GLN A 40 -7.43 29.36 2.41
CA GLN A 40 -8.55 28.42 2.54
C GLN A 40 -8.64 27.48 1.32
N GLN A 41 -8.45 28.01 0.11
CA GLN A 41 -8.39 27.20 -1.12
C GLN A 41 -7.22 26.21 -1.09
N LEU A 42 -6.01 26.66 -0.72
CA LEU A 42 -4.83 25.79 -0.62
C LEU A 42 -5.05 24.67 0.42
N ARG A 43 -5.64 24.97 1.57
CA ARG A 43 -5.98 23.96 2.59
C ARG A 43 -6.97 22.93 2.05
N GLN A 44 -7.99 23.35 1.32
CA GLN A 44 -8.94 22.42 0.70
C GLN A 44 -8.27 21.53 -0.35
N GLN A 45 -7.38 22.09 -1.17
CA GLN A 45 -6.60 21.31 -2.14
C GLN A 45 -5.67 20.30 -1.45
N LEU A 46 -4.99 20.70 -0.37
CA LEU A 46 -4.12 19.82 0.40
C LEU A 46 -4.91 18.67 1.04
N LEU A 47 -6.06 18.97 1.65
CA LEU A 47 -6.94 17.95 2.24
C LEU A 47 -7.48 16.98 1.18
N ALA A 48 -7.84 17.46 -0.01
CA ALA A 48 -8.25 16.61 -1.12
C ALA A 48 -7.09 15.71 -1.59
N HIS A 49 -5.87 16.24 -1.68
CA HIS A 49 -4.68 15.48 -2.04
C HIS A 49 -4.36 14.37 -1.04
N ILE A 50 -4.35 14.69 0.27
CA ILE A 50 -4.12 13.73 1.36
C ILE A 50 -5.16 12.60 1.31
N ARG A 51 -6.45 12.93 1.14
CA ARG A 51 -7.53 11.93 1.03
C ARG A 51 -7.32 10.98 -0.16
N ASN A 52 -6.87 11.51 -1.29
CA ASN A 52 -6.63 10.70 -2.49
C ASN A 52 -5.42 9.79 -2.32
N GLN A 53 -4.32 10.28 -1.75
CA GLN A 53 -3.14 9.45 -1.47
C GLN A 53 -3.45 8.28 -0.52
N HIS A 54 -4.23 8.52 0.54
CA HIS A 54 -4.65 7.45 1.45
C HIS A 54 -5.51 6.37 0.79
N LYS A 55 -6.34 6.73 -0.21
CA LYS A 55 -7.12 5.75 -0.97
C LYS A 55 -6.22 4.89 -1.85
N VAL A 56 -5.27 5.49 -2.56
CA VAL A 56 -4.34 4.78 -3.45
C VAL A 56 -3.48 3.79 -2.65
N HIS A 57 -2.86 4.23 -1.54
CA HIS A 57 -2.03 3.35 -0.71
C HIS A 57 -2.79 2.17 -0.09
N LYS A 58 -4.08 2.32 0.22
CA LYS A 58 -4.90 1.21 0.73
C LYS A 58 -5.22 0.19 -0.36
N VAL A 59 -5.45 0.65 -1.59
CA VAL A 59 -5.72 -0.24 -2.73
C VAL A 59 -4.46 -1.02 -3.12
N ASP A 60 -3.29 -0.37 -3.16
CA ASP A 60 -2.03 -1.05 -3.50
C ASP A 60 -1.69 -2.18 -2.52
N ARG A 61 -1.89 -1.94 -1.21
CA ARG A 61 -1.70 -2.98 -0.19
C ARG A 61 -2.66 -4.15 -0.34
N LEU A 62 -3.90 -3.90 -0.75
CA LEU A 62 -4.88 -4.99 -1.00
C LEU A 62 -4.48 -5.80 -2.23
N ILE A 63 -3.96 -5.15 -3.28
CA ILE A 63 -3.46 -5.83 -4.49
C ILE A 63 -2.29 -6.76 -4.15
N ASP A 64 -1.41 -6.37 -3.22
CA ASP A 64 -0.29 -7.20 -2.81
C ASP A 64 -0.72 -8.47 -2.05
N LEU A 65 -1.85 -8.44 -1.34
CA LEU A 65 -2.42 -9.64 -0.68
C LEU A 65 -2.94 -10.69 -1.68
N LEU A 66 -3.22 -10.27 -2.91
CA LEU A 66 -3.67 -11.16 -3.99
C LEU A 66 -2.50 -11.82 -4.73
N LYS A 67 -1.26 -11.47 -4.41
CA LYS A 67 -0.05 -12.04 -4.99
C LYS A 67 0.50 -13.14 -4.09
N CYS A 68 1.15 -14.12 -4.70
CA CYS A 68 1.88 -15.15 -3.98
C CYS A 68 3.08 -14.51 -3.24
N PRO A 69 3.27 -14.76 -1.93
CA PRO A 69 4.38 -14.17 -1.17
C PRO A 69 5.76 -14.78 -1.53
N SER A 70 5.76 -15.87 -2.30
CA SER A 70 6.94 -16.53 -2.87
C SER A 70 7.35 -15.84 -4.18
N CYS A 71 6.61 -16.04 -5.28
CA CYS A 71 6.99 -15.50 -6.59
C CYS A 71 6.48 -14.09 -6.92
N ARG A 72 5.71 -13.45 -6.03
CA ARG A 72 5.06 -12.14 -6.22
C ARG A 72 4.13 -12.02 -7.44
N LEU A 73 3.76 -13.14 -8.06
CA LEU A 73 2.77 -13.18 -9.14
C LEU A 73 1.34 -13.27 -8.60
N PRO A 74 0.33 -12.83 -9.37
CA PRO A 74 -1.07 -12.99 -8.99
C PRO A 74 -1.41 -14.46 -8.69
N ASN A 75 -2.10 -14.69 -7.58
CA ASN A 75 -2.31 -16.03 -7.04
C ASN A 75 -3.60 -16.66 -7.56
N TYR A 76 -3.62 -17.02 -8.84
CA TYR A 76 -4.80 -17.58 -9.51
C TYR A 76 -5.22 -18.96 -8.99
N ASP A 77 -4.27 -19.76 -8.49
CA ASP A 77 -4.49 -21.12 -7.99
C ASP A 77 -3.88 -21.22 -6.58
N ALA A 78 -4.56 -20.58 -5.63
CA ALA A 78 -4.07 -20.33 -4.28
C ALA A 78 -4.37 -21.46 -3.30
N PHE A 79 -3.41 -21.78 -2.44
CA PHE A 79 -3.52 -22.77 -1.38
C PHE A 79 -3.10 -22.18 -0.04
N GLN A 80 -3.93 -22.36 0.99
CA GLN A 80 -3.65 -21.95 2.36
C GLN A 80 -3.01 -23.10 3.14
N ILE A 81 -1.88 -22.81 3.80
CA ILE A 81 -1.23 -23.76 4.70
C ILE A 81 -1.88 -23.68 6.08
N ASN A 82 -2.34 -24.83 6.60
CA ASN A 82 -3.19 -24.89 7.80
C ASN A 82 -2.57 -24.26 9.06
N LYS A 83 -1.26 -24.44 9.28
CA LYS A 83 -0.59 -24.00 10.51
C LYS A 83 -0.27 -22.50 10.52
N CYS A 84 0.30 -22.00 9.42
CA CYS A 84 0.80 -20.62 9.33
C CYS A 84 -0.12 -19.67 8.53
N ALA A 85 -1.23 -20.18 7.99
CA ALA A 85 -2.20 -19.45 7.16
C ALA A 85 -1.64 -18.76 5.91
N HIS A 86 -0.36 -18.98 5.56
CA HIS A 86 0.23 -18.46 4.33
C HIS A 86 -0.51 -19.00 3.11
N ILE A 87 -0.84 -18.08 2.19
CA ILE A 87 -1.51 -18.40 0.93
C ILE A 87 -0.46 -18.39 -0.18
N ILE A 88 -0.15 -19.56 -0.71
CA ILE A 88 0.91 -19.80 -1.71
C ILE A 88 0.27 -20.25 -3.03
N CYS A 89 0.84 -19.88 -4.17
CA CYS A 89 0.37 -20.40 -5.45
C CYS A 89 0.78 -21.86 -5.65
N ILE A 90 -0.03 -22.62 -6.39
CA ILE A 90 0.20 -24.05 -6.64
C ILE A 90 1.60 -24.32 -7.21
N GLN A 91 2.13 -23.46 -8.10
CA GLN A 91 3.43 -23.68 -8.71
C GLN A 91 4.58 -23.54 -7.69
N CYS A 92 4.54 -22.52 -6.82
CA CYS A 92 5.56 -22.36 -5.78
C CYS A 92 5.45 -23.46 -4.71
N LEU A 93 4.23 -23.87 -4.38
CA LEU A 93 4.00 -24.95 -3.43
C LEU A 93 4.55 -26.28 -3.98
N ALA A 94 4.20 -26.64 -5.22
CA ALA A 94 4.67 -27.86 -5.87
C ALA A 94 6.20 -27.91 -5.99
N LEU A 95 6.81 -26.83 -6.47
CA LEU A 95 8.27 -26.73 -6.61
C LEU A 95 8.97 -26.93 -5.25
N ASN A 96 8.45 -26.32 -4.19
CA ASN A 96 9.03 -26.47 -2.85
C ASN A 96 8.89 -27.88 -2.29
N LEU A 97 7.73 -28.53 -2.51
CA LEU A 97 7.52 -29.92 -2.10
C LEU A 97 8.49 -30.86 -2.84
N GLU A 98 8.62 -30.71 -4.17
CA GLU A 98 9.58 -31.47 -4.98
C GLU A 98 11.03 -31.27 -4.51
N GLN A 99 11.42 -30.03 -4.16
CA GLN A 99 12.74 -29.74 -3.63
C GLN A 99 12.98 -30.41 -2.27
N GLN A 100 12.00 -30.39 -1.36
CA GLN A 100 12.10 -31.04 -0.07
C GLN A 100 12.17 -32.56 -0.19
N GLU A 101 11.41 -33.17 -1.11
CA GLU A 101 11.57 -34.59 -1.46
C GLU A 101 13.01 -34.85 -1.92
N SER A 102 13.54 -34.07 -2.88
CA SER A 102 14.89 -34.27 -3.41
C SER A 102 15.99 -34.12 -2.35
N LYS A 103 15.84 -33.17 -1.40
CA LYS A 103 16.77 -32.98 -0.27
C LYS A 103 16.64 -34.15 0.73
N HIS A 104 15.42 -34.60 1.01
CA HIS A 104 15.17 -35.74 1.88
C HIS A 104 15.82 -37.02 1.35
N TRP A 105 15.64 -37.34 0.07
CA TRP A 105 16.27 -38.49 -0.58
C TRP A 105 17.81 -38.43 -0.56
N ARG A 106 18.39 -37.23 -0.68
CA ARG A 106 19.85 -37.03 -0.63
C ARG A 106 20.43 -37.14 0.78
N MET A 107 19.69 -36.72 1.82
CA MET A 107 20.15 -36.80 3.21
C MET A 107 19.90 -38.17 3.84
N CYS A 108 18.81 -38.85 3.45
CA CYS A 108 18.44 -40.17 3.94
C CYS A 108 18.85 -41.26 2.94
N GLY A 109 20.13 -41.29 2.57
CA GLY A 109 20.68 -42.27 1.65
C GLY A 109 20.46 -43.70 2.14
N GLY A 110 19.41 -44.35 1.64
CA GLY A 110 19.07 -45.74 1.94
C GLY A 110 17.87 -45.88 2.87
N ASP A 111 16.89 -46.65 2.40
CA ASP A 111 15.73 -47.21 3.10
C ASP A 111 15.68 -47.02 4.61
N ILE A 112 15.02 -45.94 5.05
CA ILE A 112 14.43 -45.88 6.39
C ILE A 112 12.92 -45.78 6.22
N ALA A 113 12.31 -46.93 5.96
CA ALA A 113 10.88 -47.14 6.12
C ALA A 113 10.48 -46.80 7.56
N GLY A 114 10.06 -45.56 7.82
CA GLY A 114 9.57 -45.19 9.15
C GLY A 114 9.48 -43.71 9.47
N ASN A 115 10.27 -42.83 8.82
CA ASN A 115 10.14 -41.39 9.05
C ASN A 115 9.23 -40.77 8.00
N PRO A 116 8.03 -40.27 8.37
CA PRO A 116 7.19 -39.55 7.43
C PRO A 116 7.96 -38.32 6.92
N VAL A 117 7.96 -38.11 5.60
CA VAL A 117 8.54 -36.90 5.00
C VAL A 117 7.80 -35.70 5.59
N GLU A 118 8.51 -34.92 6.42
CA GLU A 118 7.97 -33.67 6.92
C GLU A 118 8.15 -32.59 5.85
N TYR A 119 7.02 -32.06 5.38
CA TYR A 119 7.01 -30.94 4.45
C TYR A 119 6.90 -29.63 5.21
N TYR A 120 7.57 -28.59 4.73
CA TYR A 120 7.63 -27.28 5.37
C TYR A 120 7.14 -26.18 4.43
N CYS A 121 6.56 -25.13 5.01
CA CYS A 121 6.07 -23.96 4.29
C CYS A 121 7.23 -23.22 3.59
N PRO A 122 7.14 -22.91 2.29
CA PRO A 122 8.20 -22.20 1.55
C PRO A 122 8.44 -20.76 2.04
N LYS A 123 7.60 -20.23 2.94
CA LYS A 123 7.68 -18.84 3.40
C LYS A 123 8.23 -18.67 4.80
N CYS A 124 7.89 -19.57 5.71
CA CYS A 124 8.21 -19.45 7.13
C CYS A 124 8.75 -20.73 7.75
N ASP A 125 8.98 -21.77 6.93
CA ASP A 125 9.55 -23.05 7.35
C ASP A 125 8.74 -23.79 8.43
N GLU A 126 7.45 -23.46 8.57
CA GLU A 126 6.53 -24.15 9.48
C GLU A 126 6.04 -25.46 8.85
N PRO A 127 5.91 -26.56 9.61
CA PRO A 127 5.52 -27.85 9.08
C PRO A 127 4.08 -27.85 8.54
N ILE A 128 3.91 -28.52 7.40
CA ILE A 128 2.65 -28.77 6.72
C ILE A 128 2.06 -30.05 7.30
N LEU A 129 1.31 -29.90 8.39
CA LEU A 129 0.71 -31.03 9.13
C LEU A 129 -0.47 -31.70 8.39
N ARG A 130 -1.07 -30.99 7.44
CA ARG A 130 -2.26 -31.41 6.68
C ARG A 130 -2.20 -30.83 5.28
N ALA A 131 -2.85 -31.50 4.33
CA ALA A 131 -2.99 -31.03 2.95
C ALA A 131 -3.43 -29.54 2.91
N PRO A 132 -2.71 -28.68 2.17
CA PRO A 132 -3.08 -27.28 2.01
C PRO A 132 -4.50 -27.11 1.44
N ILE A 133 -5.24 -26.12 1.93
CA ILE A 133 -6.65 -25.89 1.57
C ILE A 133 -6.73 -24.99 0.33
N PRO A 134 -7.38 -25.41 -0.76
CA PRO A 134 -7.55 -24.58 -1.95
C PRO A 134 -8.46 -23.38 -1.67
N GLN A 135 -8.00 -22.19 -2.02
CA GLN A 135 -8.70 -20.91 -1.83
C GLN A 135 -9.42 -20.49 -3.12
N LYS A 136 -10.41 -21.26 -3.56
CA LYS A 136 -11.12 -21.05 -4.83
C LYS A 136 -11.79 -19.67 -4.93
N ALA A 137 -12.26 -19.11 -3.81
CA ALA A 137 -12.85 -17.78 -3.77
C ALA A 137 -11.83 -16.68 -4.13
N LEU A 138 -10.56 -16.88 -3.79
CA LEU A 138 -9.50 -15.92 -4.09
C LEU A 138 -9.23 -15.83 -5.59
N ALA A 139 -9.35 -16.94 -6.31
CA ALA A 139 -9.15 -16.99 -7.76
C ALA A 139 -10.08 -16.00 -8.49
N GLY A 140 -11.35 -15.95 -8.09
CA GLY A 140 -12.32 -15.00 -8.67
C GLY A 140 -11.96 -13.55 -8.42
N VAL A 141 -11.42 -13.22 -7.24
CA VAL A 141 -10.97 -11.86 -6.91
C VAL A 141 -9.70 -11.50 -7.71
N VAL A 142 -8.77 -12.44 -7.84
CA VAL A 142 -7.54 -12.26 -8.63
C VAL A 142 -7.89 -12.03 -10.10
N ASP A 143 -8.84 -12.78 -10.66
CA ASP A 143 -9.32 -12.60 -12.03
C ASP A 143 -9.93 -11.22 -12.27
N VAL A 144 -10.66 -10.66 -11.30
CA VAL A 144 -11.25 -9.32 -11.40
C VAL A 144 -10.16 -8.24 -11.38
N VAL A 145 -9.13 -8.41 -10.55
CA VAL A 145 -8.08 -7.39 -10.34
C VAL A 145 -6.99 -7.43 -11.41
N PHE A 146 -6.54 -8.61 -11.81
CA PHE A 146 -5.41 -8.80 -12.73
C PHE A 146 -5.82 -9.29 -14.13
N GLY A 147 -7.12 -9.50 -14.34
CA GLY A 147 -7.66 -10.09 -15.55
C GLY A 147 -7.54 -11.62 -15.56
N ARG A 148 -8.45 -12.26 -16.29
CA ARG A 148 -8.42 -13.70 -16.52
C ARG A 148 -7.24 -14.06 -17.42
N GLN A 149 -6.54 -15.12 -17.04
CA GLN A 149 -5.45 -15.70 -17.82
C GLN A 149 -5.66 -17.20 -18.01
N THR A 150 -5.22 -17.72 -19.15
CA THR A 150 -5.20 -19.17 -19.41
C THR A 150 -4.11 -19.86 -18.58
N GLY A 151 -4.22 -21.18 -18.41
CA GLY A 151 -3.19 -21.95 -17.70
C GLY A 151 -1.79 -21.82 -18.32
N GLU A 152 -1.71 -21.74 -19.65
CA GLU A 152 -0.45 -21.56 -20.38
C GLU A 152 0.17 -20.17 -20.15
N GLU A 153 -0.66 -19.12 -20.17
CA GLU A 153 -0.20 -17.75 -19.90
C GLU A 153 0.35 -17.62 -18.48
N ARG A 154 -0.36 -18.20 -17.50
CA ARG A 154 0.09 -18.24 -16.11
C ARG A 154 1.42 -18.96 -15.98
N ARG A 155 1.56 -20.14 -16.60
CA ARG A 155 2.79 -20.94 -16.58
C ARG A 155 3.96 -20.19 -17.22
N ARG A 156 3.75 -19.55 -18.38
CA ARG A 156 4.80 -18.78 -19.06
C ARG A 156 5.30 -17.63 -18.19
N ARG A 157 4.39 -16.87 -17.57
CA ARG A 157 4.76 -15.78 -16.65
C ARG A 157 5.50 -16.28 -15.42
N TRP A 158 5.11 -17.44 -14.89
CA TRP A 158 5.79 -18.06 -13.76
C TRP A 158 7.22 -18.48 -14.11
N LEU A 159 7.46 -19.07 -15.28
CA LEU A 159 8.81 -19.40 -15.75
C LEU A 159 9.70 -18.15 -15.87
N VAL A 160 9.17 -17.06 -16.45
CA VAL A 160 9.91 -15.78 -16.51
C VAL A 160 10.21 -15.23 -15.11
N ALA A 161 9.26 -15.35 -14.18
CA ALA A 161 9.48 -14.92 -12.81
C ALA A 161 10.58 -15.75 -12.11
N LEU A 162 10.62 -17.07 -12.33
CA LEU A 162 11.68 -17.92 -11.82
C LEU A 162 13.07 -17.51 -12.30
N ASP A 163 13.22 -17.03 -13.53
CA ASP A 163 14.51 -16.55 -14.05
C ASP A 163 14.94 -15.22 -13.40
N THR A 164 13.99 -14.39 -12.99
CA THR A 164 14.26 -13.09 -12.35
C THR A 164 14.46 -13.15 -10.84
N PHE A 165 14.03 -14.23 -10.20
CA PHE A 165 14.25 -14.41 -8.77
C PHE A 165 15.34 -15.48 -8.59
N ASP A 166 16.36 -15.19 -7.78
CA ASP A 166 17.29 -16.19 -7.24
C ASP A 166 16.56 -17.17 -6.29
N PHE A 167 15.56 -17.88 -6.81
CA PHE A 167 14.62 -18.70 -6.05
C PHE A 167 15.26 -20.00 -5.54
N ILE A 168 16.57 -20.20 -5.78
CA ILE A 168 17.33 -21.40 -5.46
C ILE A 168 18.76 -21.02 -5.02
N GLN A 169 18.88 -20.24 -3.95
CA GLN A 169 20.08 -20.24 -3.10
C GLN A 169 19.68 -20.38 -1.63
N MET A 170 18.99 -21.47 -1.29
CA MET A 170 18.84 -22.00 0.07
C MET A 170 18.97 -23.52 0.09
#